data_AF-A0A101G8B5-F1
#
_entry.id   AF-A0A101G8B5-F1
#
_cell.length_a   1.000
_cell.length_b   1.000
_cell.length_c   1.000
_cell.angle_alpha   90.00
_cell.angle_beta   90.00
_cell.angle_gamma   90.00
#
_symmetry.space_group_name_H-M   'P 1'
#
loop_
_entity.id
_entity.type
_entity.pdbx_description
1 polymer ?
#
loop_
_entity_poly.entity_id
_entity_poly.type
_entity_poly.pdbx_seq_one_letter_code
_entity_poly.pdbx_strand_id
1 'polypeptide(L)' 'MIVVDSCGWIEFLADGPLADDYAPYFAIPDEIVTPSVVVYEVTKKIWREQGKEKAVLIVAQMQQTRIVP' A
#
# COMPACT_ATOMS: atom_id res chain seq x y z
N MET A 1 7.13 14.43 3.39
CA MET A 1 6.25 13.57 4.23
C MET A 1 4.91 13.46 3.56
N ILE A 2 4.60 12.28 3.06
CA ILE A 2 3.36 11.97 2.36
C ILE A 2 2.64 10.90 3.17
N VAL A 3 1.34 11.05 3.41
CA VAL A 3 0.53 10.01 4.04
C VAL A 3 -0.30 9.37 2.94
N VAL A 4 -0.21 8.04 2.80
CA VAL A 4 -0.95 7.29 1.78
C VAL A 4 -2.05 6.49 2.46
N ASP A 5 -3.27 6.61 1.95
CA ASP A 5 -4.44 5.90 2.43
C ASP A 5 -4.59 4.52 1.76
N SER A 6 -5.62 3.77 2.16
CA SER A 6 -5.87 2.44 1.60
C SER A 6 -6.17 2.48 0.10
N CYS A 7 -6.86 3.53 -0.38
CA CYS A 7 -7.17 3.70 -1.80
C CYS A 7 -5.90 3.88 -2.63
N GLY A 8 -4.98 4.77 -2.23
CA GLY A 8 -3.73 4.99 -2.95
C GLY A 8 -2.86 3.73 -3.03
N TRP A 9 -2.79 2.96 -1.93
CA TRP A 9 -2.13 1.65 -1.94
C TRP A 9 -2.82 0.66 -2.89
N ILE A 10 -4.14 0.50 -2.80
CA ILE A 10 -4.87 -0.46 -3.65
C ILE A 10 -4.71 -0.08 -5.13
N GLU A 11 -4.84 1.19 -5.47
CA GLU A 11 -4.76 1.70 -6.83
C GLU A 11 -3.38 1.45 -7.44
N PHE A 12 -2.31 1.78 -6.71
CA PHE A 12 -0.94 1.53 -7.13
C PHE A 12 -0.62 0.03 -7.25
N LEU A 13 -1.04 -0.77 -6.27
CA LEU A 13 -0.73 -2.20 -6.22
C LEU A 13 -1.55 -3.06 -7.20
N ALA A 14 -2.74 -2.60 -7.57
CA ALA A 14 -3.62 -3.28 -8.50
C ALA A 14 -3.38 -2.89 -9.97
N ASP A 15 -2.42 -2.01 -10.24
CA ASP A 15 -2.22 -1.42 -11.57
C ASP A 15 -3.52 -0.76 -12.09
N GLY A 16 -4.18 -0.01 -11.19
CA GLY A 16 -5.45 0.65 -11.46
C GLY A 16 -5.31 1.85 -12.41
N PRO A 17 -6.43 2.43 -12.88
CA PRO A 17 -6.43 3.56 -13.80
C PRO A 17 -5.58 4.77 -13.37
N LEU A 18 -5.38 4.97 -12.07
CA LEU A 18 -4.57 6.06 -11.52
C LEU A 18 -3.20 5.58 -11.02
N ALA A 19 -2.80 4.33 -11.27
CA ALA A 19 -1.54 3.79 -10.76
C ALA A 19 -0.32 4.63 -11.17
N ASP A 20 -0.29 5.08 -12.43
CA ASP A 20 0.77 5.97 -12.94
C ASP A 20 0.76 7.34 -12.26
N ASP A 21 -0.41 7.87 -11.90
CA ASP A 21 -0.53 9.13 -11.16
C ASP A 21 -0.07 8.96 -9.70
N TYR A 22 -0.25 7.77 -9.13
CA TYR A 22 0.21 7.43 -7.78
C TYR A 22 1.71 7.09 -7.71
N ALA A 23 2.29 6.53 -8.78
CA ALA A 23 3.66 6.04 -8.81
C ALA A 23 4.74 7.05 -8.34
N PRO A 24 4.67 8.35 -8.68
CA PRO A 24 5.64 9.34 -8.19
C PRO A 24 5.68 9.44 -6.66
N TYR A 25 4.55 9.24 -5.97
CA TYR A 25 4.48 9.29 -4.51
C TYR A 25 5.09 8.04 -3.85
N PHE A 26 5.25 6.94 -4.59
CA PHE A 26 5.90 5.71 -4.14
C PHE A 26 7.41 5.65 -4.45
N ALA A 27 7.97 6.69 -5.09
CA ALA A 27 9.37 6.71 -5.52
C ALA A 27 10.38 6.68 -4.37
N ILE A 28 10.02 7.22 -3.20
CA ILE A 28 10.90 7.30 -2.01
C ILE A 28 10.13 6.74 -0.80
N PRO A 29 10.19 5.41 -0.54
CA PRO A 29 9.41 4.77 0.52
C PRO A 29 9.61 5.36 1.92
N ASP A 30 10.81 5.83 2.25
CA ASP A 30 11.13 6.43 3.55
C ASP A 30 10.38 7.75 3.83
N GLU A 31 9.88 8.43 2.80
CA GLU A 31 9.09 9.65 2.95
C GLU A 31 7.59 9.39 3.14
N ILE A 32 7.18 8.13 2.96
CA ILE A 32 5.80 7.68 3.04
C ILE A 32 5.51 7.27 4.48
N VAL A 33 4.43 7.82 5.02
CA VAL A 33 3.86 7.41 6.30
C VAL A 33 2.62 6.57 6.00
N THR A 34 2.61 5.34 6.50
CA THR A 34 1.49 4.42 6.33
C THR A 34 0.90 4.10 7.70
N PRO A 35 -0.32 4.56 8.01
CA PRO A 35 -1.00 4.21 9.25
C PRO A 35 -1.20 2.70 9.37
N SER A 36 -1.10 2.17 10.60
CA SER A 36 -1.23 0.74 10.88
C SER A 36 -2.59 0.18 10.45
N VAL A 37 -3.65 1.00 10.56
CA VAL A 37 -5.00 0.67 10.06
C VAL A 37 -5.03 0.51 8.54
N VAL A 38 -4.27 1.30 7.78
CA VAL A 38 -4.18 1.20 6.32
C VAL A 38 -3.50 -0.11 5.92
N VAL A 39 -2.42 -0.50 6.61
CA VAL A 39 -1.78 -1.82 6.42
C VAL A 39 -2.79 -2.95 6.60
N TYR A 40 -3.62 -2.89 7.66
CA TYR A 40 -4.65 -3.88 7.91
C TYR A 40 -5.71 -3.93 6.80
N GLU A 41 -6.24 -2.79 6.39
CA GLU A 41 -7.29 -2.69 5.38
C GLU A 41 -6.85 -3.23 4.02
N VAL A 42 -5.68 -2.78 3.55
CA VAL A 42 -5.10 -3.22 2.27
C VAL A 42 -4.82 -4.71 2.29
N THR A 43 -4.12 -5.20 3.33
CA THR A 43 -3.79 -6.64 3.45
C THR A 43 -5.03 -7.51 3.49
N LYS A 44 -6.04 -7.10 4.27
CA LYS A 44 -7.32 -7.83 4.39
C LYS A 44 -8.05 -7.87 3.05
N LYS A 45 -8.07 -6.77 2.30
CA LYS A 45 -8.71 -6.72 0.98
C LYS A 45 -7.99 -7.63 -0.01
N ILE A 46 -6.66 -7.51 -0.12
CA ILE A 46 -5.85 -8.33 -1.04
C ILE A 46 -5.96 -9.81 -0.69
N TRP A 47 -5.95 -10.18 0.60
CA TRP A 47 -6.15 -11.57 0.99
C TRP A 47 -7.51 -12.10 0.51
N ARG A 48 -8.59 -11.33 0.71
CA ARG A 48 -9.94 -11.74 0.28
C ARG A 48 -10.07 -11.89 -1.22
N GLU A 49 -9.45 -11.01 -2.00
CA GLU A 49 -9.64 -10.94 -3.45
C GLU A 49 -8.61 -11.79 -4.23
N GLN A 50 -7.38 -11.90 -3.71
CA GLN A 50 -6.23 -12.43 -4.45
C GLN A 50 -5.45 -13.49 -3.67
N GLY A 51 -5.93 -13.86 -2.48
CA GLY A 51 -5.35 -14.93 -1.68
C GLY A 51 -4.18 -14.50 -0.78
N LYS A 52 -3.78 -15.42 0.10
CA LYS A 52 -2.80 -15.16 1.16
C LYS A 52 -1.41 -14.83 0.61
N GLU A 53 -0.97 -15.53 -0.44
CA GLU A 53 0.38 -15.35 -1.00
C GLU A 53 0.58 -13.91 -1.50
N LYS A 54 -0.39 -13.37 -2.25
CA LYS A 54 -0.32 -11.99 -2.72
C LYS A 54 -0.39 -10.98 -1.58
N ALA A 55 -1.21 -11.25 -0.55
CA ALA A 55 -1.30 -10.38 0.62
C ALA A 55 0.04 -10.27 1.38
N VAL A 56 0.81 -11.35 1.48
CA VAL A 56 2.15 -11.34 2.11
C VAL A 56 3.13 -10.46 1.33
N LEU A 57 3.12 -10.54 -0.01
CA LEU A 57 3.98 -9.70 -0.85
C LEU A 57 3.64 -8.21 -0.70
N ILE A 58 2.36 -7.88 -0.63
CA ILE A 58 1.91 -6.50 -0.42
C ILE A 58 2.35 -5.95 0.94
N VAL A 59 2.19 -6.73 2.02
CA VAL A 59 2.67 -6.31 3.35
C VAL A 59 4.17 -6.03 3.33
N ALA A 60 4.96 -6.85 2.64
CA ALA A 60 6.40 -6.65 2.53
C ALA A 60 6.77 -5.33 1.84
N GLN A 61 5.97 -4.88 0.85
CA GLN A 61 6.13 -3.56 0.23
C GLN A 61 5.74 -2.44 1.18
N MET A 62 4.60 -2.56 1.88
CA MET A 62 4.15 -1.54 2.85
C MET A 62 5.12 -1.37 4.02
N GLN A 63 5.83 -2.44 4.41
CA GLN A 63 6.87 -2.40 5.44
C GLN A 63 8.12 -1.59 5.07
N GLN A 64 8.29 -1.22 3.80
CA GLN A 64 9.36 -0.33 3.36
C GLN A 64 9.04 1.15 3.66
N THR A 65 7.83 1.44 4.13
CA THR A 65 7.40 2.79 4.51
C THR A 65 7.43 2.98 6.02
N ARG A 66 7.32 4.23 6.48
CA ARG A 66 7.23 4.52 7.90
C ARG A 66 5.84 4.18 8.44
N ILE A 67 5.73 3.02 9.07
CA ILE A 67 4.49 2.59 9.73
C ILE A 67 4.32 3.33 11.05
N VAL A 68 3.14 3.93 11.23
CA VAL A 68 2.76 4.65 12.46
C VAL A 68 1.42 4.12 12.99
N PRO A 69 1.14 4.23 14.30
CA PRO A 69 -0.16 3.86 14.87
C PRO A 69 -1.33 4.51 14.14
#